data_AF-A0AAV0LVP8-F1
#
_entry.id   AF-A0AAV0LVP8-F1
#
_cell.length_a   1.000
_cell.length_b   1.000
_cell.length_c   1.000
_cell.angle_alpha   90.00
_cell.angle_beta   90.00
_cell.angle_gamma   90.00
#
_symmetry.space_group_name_H-M   'P 1'
#
loop_
_entity.id
_entity.type
_entity.pdbx_description
1 polymer ?
#
loop_
_entity_poly.entity_id
_entity_poly.type
_entity_poly.pdbx_seq_one_letter_code
_entity_poly.pdbx_strand_id
1 'polypeptide(L)' 'MVMIGNALGGNVQLKAHCKSRDDDLGVRVLGPGQEFHFKFWTSMLFTTVFYCSFEWLGSGGLHWYDVYDDNRDF' A
#
# COMPACT_ATOMS: atom_id res chain seq x y z
N MET A 1 -10.26 1.37 5.57
CA MET A 1 -9.81 0.17 4.81
C MET A 1 -9.08 0.65 3.58
N VAL A 2 -7.95 0.05 3.25
CA VAL A 2 -7.17 0.39 2.05
C VAL A 2 -7.14 -0.80 1.11
N MET A 3 -7.23 -0.52 -0.20
CA MET A 3 -7.11 -1.49 -1.28
C MET A 3 -6.02 -1.04 -2.24
N ILE A 4 -5.15 -1.97 -2.61
CA ILE A 4 -4.03 -1.77 -3.52
C ILE A 4 -4.19 -2.79 -4.64
N GLY A 5 -4.40 -2.31 -5.86
CA GLY A 5 -4.54 -3.16 -7.05
C GLY A 5 -3.39 -2.98 -8.03
N ASN A 6 -2.95 -4.07 -8.64
CA ASN A 6 -2.02 -4.01 -9.77
C ASN A 6 -2.80 -3.87 -11.10
N ALA A 7 -2.92 -2.62 -11.57
CA ALA A 7 -3.50 -2.28 -12.86
C ALA A 7 -2.46 -1.95 -13.94
N LEU A 8 -1.21 -2.40 -13.76
CA LEU A 8 -0.12 -2.14 -14.71
C LEU A 8 -0.33 -2.91 -16.01
N GLY A 9 0.04 -2.28 -17.12
CA GLY A 9 0.09 -2.93 -18.43
C GLY A 9 1.28 -3.88 -18.55
N GLY A 10 1.12 -4.92 -19.37
CA GLY A 10 2.09 -6.01 -19.47
C GLY A 10 2.06 -6.90 -18.23
N ASN A 11 2.66 -8.09 -18.31
CA ASN A 11 2.70 -9.05 -17.20
C ASN A 11 3.64 -8.61 -16.05
N VAL A 12 3.59 -7.33 -15.68
CA VAL A 12 4.43 -6.70 -14.66
C VAL A 12 3.86 -7.01 -13.28
N GLN A 13 4.72 -7.44 -12.39
CA GLN A 13 4.38 -7.66 -10.99
C GLN A 13 4.64 -6.40 -10.19
N LEU A 14 3.67 -6.02 -9.35
CA LEU A 14 3.77 -4.91 -8.43
C LEU A 14 4.14 -5.43 -7.04
N LYS A 15 5.31 -5.06 -6.54
CA LYS A 15 5.70 -5.32 -5.16
C LYS A 15 5.32 -4.12 -4.30
N ALA A 16 4.44 -4.33 -3.34
CA ALA A 16 3.98 -3.34 -2.38
C ALA A 16 4.47 -3.70 -0.98
N HIS A 17 5.00 -2.73 -0.23
CA HIS A 17 5.29 -2.89 1.20
C HIS A 17 4.65 -1.76 1.97
N CYS A 18 3.66 -2.10 2.78
CA CYS A 18 2.85 -1.13 3.52
C CYS A 18 3.11 -1.23 5.02
N LYS A 19 3.21 -0.09 5.69
CA LYS A 19 3.29 -0.01 7.14
C LYS A 19 2.74 1.31 7.66
N SER A 20 2.41 1.34 8.93
CA SER A 20 2.10 2.55 9.70
C SER A 20 3.23 2.83 10.70
N ARG A 21 2.97 3.71 11.67
CA ARG A 21 3.88 3.88 12.81
C ARG A 21 3.95 2.63 13.68
N ASP A 22 2.81 1.96 13.85
CA ASP A 22 2.63 0.91 14.86
C ASP A 22 2.52 -0.49 14.25
N ASP A 23 2.16 -0.62 12.97
CA ASP A 23 1.95 -1.90 12.28
C ASP A 23 2.77 -2.02 10.99
N ASP A 24 3.48 -3.13 10.81
CA ASP A 24 4.07 -3.50 9.52
C ASP A 24 3.26 -4.63 8.87
N LEU A 25 2.67 -4.36 7.71
CA LEU A 25 1.83 -5.32 6.99
C LEU A 25 2.65 -6.27 6.09
N GLY A 26 3.95 -6.01 6.00
CA GLY A 26 4.91 -6.76 5.22
C GLY A 26 4.85 -6.48 3.72
N VAL A 27 5.67 -7.23 2.99
CA VAL A 27 5.77 -7.16 1.53
C VAL A 27 4.73 -8.06 0.88
N ARG A 28 4.03 -7.55 -0.13
CA ARG A 28 3.09 -8.27 -0.98
C ARG A 28 3.49 -8.10 -2.44
N VAL A 29 3.51 -9.19 -3.20
CA VAL A 29 3.75 -9.16 -4.64
C VAL A 29 2.43 -9.47 -5.33
N LEU A 30 1.99 -8.56 -6.19
CA LEU A 30 0.73 -8.62 -6.91
C LEU A 30 1.02 -8.84 -8.40
N GLY A 31 0.52 -9.94 -8.95
CA GLY A 31 0.44 -10.14 -10.39
C GLY A 31 -0.60 -9.21 -11.05
N PRO A 32 -0.66 -9.18 -12.39
CA PRO A 32 -1.62 -8.37 -13.11
C PRO A 32 -3.06 -8.65 -12.67
N GLY A 33 -3.82 -7.59 -12.35
CA GLY A 33 -5.20 -7.67 -11.89
C GLY A 33 -5.38 -8.20 -10.46
N GLN A 34 -4.31 -8.48 -9.72
CA GLN A 34 -4.39 -8.89 -8.32
C GLN A 34 -4.48 -7.69 -7.38
N GLU A 35 -5.14 -7.92 -6.25
CA GLU A 35 -5.38 -6.91 -5.23
C GLU A 35 -4.89 -7.38 -3.86
N PHE A 36 -4.39 -6.44 -3.07
CA PHE A 36 -4.10 -6.59 -1.65
C PHE A 36 -4.92 -5.56 -0.90
N HIS A 37 -5.60 -6.00 0.15
CA HIS A 37 -6.41 -5.12 0.97
C HIS A 37 -6.19 -5.42 2.45
N PHE A 38 -6.32 -4.39 3.27
CA PHE A 38 -6.20 -4.51 4.71
C PHE A 38 -7.19 -3.58 5.41
N LYS A 39 -7.68 -4.07 6.55
CA LYS A 39 -8.55 -3.33 7.45
C LYS A 39 -7.76 -2.97 8.69
N PHE A 40 -8.02 -1.78 9.21
CA PHE A 40 -7.42 -1.24 10.42
C PHE A 40 -8.48 -0.41 11.14
N TRP A 41 -8.25 -0.19 12.42
CA TRP A 41 -9.09 0.66 13.24
C TRP A 41 -8.41 2.01 13.39
N THR A 42 -9.13 3.09 13.13
CA THR A 42 -8.68 4.44 13.47
C THR A 42 -9.00 4.69 14.93
N SER A 43 -8.08 5.32 15.65
CA SER A 43 -8.31 5.74 17.03
C SER A 43 -8.51 7.25 17.07
N MET A 44 -9.47 7.76 17.83
CA MET A 44 -9.63 9.21 17.98
C MET A 44 -8.52 9.89 18.81
N LEU A 45 -7.62 9.09 19.41
CA LEU A 45 -6.53 9.59 20.26
C LEU A 45 -5.22 9.79 19.49
N PHE A 46 -5.08 9.16 18.31
CA PHE A 46 -3.86 9.22 17.50
C PHE A 46 -4.20 9.22 16.00
N THR A 47 -3.55 10.09 15.25
CA THR A 47 -3.60 10.11 13.78
C THR A 47 -2.95 8.84 13.22
N THR A 48 -3.69 8.11 12.39
CA THR A 48 -3.20 6.91 11.69
C THR A 48 -2.74 7.25 10.29
N VAL A 49 -1.49 6.97 9.96
CA VAL A 49 -0.97 7.11 8.59
C VAL A 49 -0.40 5.78 8.13
N PHE A 50 -0.87 5.28 6.98
CA PHE A 50 -0.27 4.14 6.29
C PHE A 50 0.46 4.63 5.06
N TYR A 51 1.73 4.27 4.98
CA TYR A 51 2.60 4.57 3.86
C TYR A 51 3.08 3.26 3.23
N CYS A 52 3.07 3.24 1.90
CA CYS A 52 3.46 2.08 1.12
C CYS A 52 4.57 2.43 0.15
N SER A 53 5.52 1.52 0.00
CA SER A 53 6.40 1.51 -1.17
C SER A 53 5.85 0.61 -2.26
N PHE A 54 6.13 1.00 -3.50
CA PHE A 54 5.73 0.32 -4.71
C PHE A 54 6.93 0.18 -5.63
N GLU A 55 7.17 -1.04 -6.09
CA GLU A 55 8.25 -1.38 -7.01
C GLU A 55 7.65 -2.20 -8.16
N TRP A 56 7.80 -1.70 -9.39
CA TRP A 56 7.44 -2.45 -10.60
C TRP A 56 8.58 -3.38 -10.98
N LEU A 57 8.41 -4.67 -10.73
CA LEU A 57 9.49 -5.64 -10.88
C LEU A 57 9.93 -5.72 -12.35
N GLY A 58 11.22 -5.50 -12.58
CA GLY A 58 11.87 -5.62 -13.90
C GLY A 58 11.91 -4.35 -14.73
N SER A 59 11.21 -3.27 -14.35
CA SER A 59 11.18 -2.03 -15.14
C SER A 59 10.97 -0.73 -14.37
N GLY A 60 10.74 -0.77 -13.05
CA GLY A 60 10.41 0.39 -12.23
C GLY A 60 11.43 0.74 -11.15
N GLY A 61 11.39 2.00 -10.72
CA GLY A 61 12.01 2.45 -9.47
C GLY A 61 11.12 2.14 -8.26
N LEU A 62 11.65 2.43 -7.07
CA LEU A 62 10.90 2.40 -5.82
C LEU A 62 10.16 3.72 -5.63
N HIS A 63 8.84 3.67 -5.45
CA HIS A 63 7.98 4.83 -5.23
C HIS A 63 7.27 4.74 -3.88
N TRP A 64 7.13 5.85 -3.17
CA TRP A 64 6.49 5.89 -1.85
C TRP A 64 5.27 6.80 -1.88
N TYR A 65 4.19 6.35 -1.24
CA TYR A 65 2.95 7.12 -1.08
C TYR A 65 2.30 6.86 0.27
N ASP A 66 1.71 7.91 0.84
CA ASP A 66 0.80 7.81 1.99
C ASP A 66 -0.58 7.40 1.47
N VAL A 67 -0.82 6.09 1.45
CA VAL A 67 -2.05 5.46 0.94
C VAL A 67 -3.26 5.68 1.84
N TYR A 68 -3.02 6.09 3.08
CA TYR A 68 -4.03 6.55 4.02
C TYR A 68 -3.43 7.54 4.99
N ASP A 69 -4.08 8.67 5.20
CA ASP A 69 -3.78 9.64 6.25
C ASP A 69 -5.08 10.05 6.94
N ASP A 70 -5.18 9.81 8.23
CA ASP A 70 -6.37 10.11 9.03
C ASP A 70 -6.80 11.58 8.99
N ASN A 71 -5.88 12.54 8.83
CA ASN A 71 -6.27 13.95 8.72
C ASN A 71 -6.86 14.32 7.34
N ARG A 72 -6.53 13.54 6.30
CA ARG A 72 -6.95 13.77 4.92
C ARG A 72 -8.17 12.96 4.54
N ASP A 73 -8.23 11.71 5.01
CA ASP A 73 -9.14 10.67 4.53
C ASP A 73 -10.26 10.34 5.52
N PHE A 74 -10.24 10.90 6.75
CA PHE A 74 -11.32 10.82 7.75
C PHE A 74 -12.32 11.97 7.58
#